data_AF-A0A9W7GG72-F1
#
_entry.id   AF-A0A9W7GG72-F1
#
_cell.length_a   1.000
_cell.length_b   1.000
_cell.length_c   1.000
_cell.angle_alpha   90.00
_cell.angle_beta   90.00
_cell.angle_gamma   90.00
#
_symmetry.space_group_name_H-M   'P 1'
#
loop_
_entity.id
_entity.type
_entity.pdbx_description
1 polymer ?
#
loop_
_entity_poly.entity_id
_entity_poly.type
_entity_poly.pdbx_seq_one_letter_code
_entity_poly.pdbx_strand_id
1 'polypeptide(L)'
;MKSMYANGFTRIVIYWQVASSLNRPTLESIYSIACVSSWAALVSFHTVLFVDSSAHRRLADHVGSPLPIFSIGNLVVHGLPCAVAVYYPPNYLNIYSGIGAVIAQVTWGLAQTIDNKAGLFVLDEVYAPCPKKTWWSLWIVALVVNLLYPFIGPTAAVANPI
;
A
#
# COMPACT_ATOMS: atom_id res chain seq x y z
N MET A 1 0.06 -6.79 22.67
CA MET A 1 0.82 -6.54 21.42
C MET A 1 -0.08 -5.79 20.46
N LYS A 2 0.14 -4.48 20.23
CA LYS A 2 -0.47 -3.77 19.10
C LYS A 2 0.36 -4.14 17.87
N SER A 3 -0.14 -5.06 17.04
CA SER A 3 0.64 -5.54 15.89
C SER A 3 0.55 -4.52 14.75
N MET A 4 1.69 -4.14 14.16
CA MET A 4 1.73 -3.25 12.97
C MET A 4 1.04 -3.86 11.75
N TYR A 5 0.73 -5.17 11.79
CA TYR A 5 -0.18 -5.85 10.86
C TYR A 5 -1.62 -5.29 10.90
N ALA A 6 -1.87 -4.25 11.70
CA ALA A 6 -3.08 -3.45 11.78
C ALA A 6 -3.02 -2.11 10.99
N ASN A 7 -2.13 -1.92 10.02
CA ASN A 7 -2.32 -0.81 9.08
C ASN A 7 -3.63 -1.04 8.31
N GLY A 8 -4.64 -0.22 8.63
CA GLY A 8 -5.97 -0.28 8.04
C GLY A 8 -5.95 -0.20 6.51
N PHE A 9 -5.01 0.56 5.92
CA PHE A 9 -4.91 0.68 4.47
C PHE A 9 -4.54 -0.61 3.79
N THR A 10 -3.48 -1.29 4.25
CA THR A 10 -3.07 -2.58 3.68
C THR A 10 -4.19 -3.61 3.80
N ARG A 11 -4.94 -3.61 4.91
CA ARG A 11 -6.11 -4.50 5.08
C ARG A 11 -7.24 -4.16 4.11
N ILE A 12 -7.56 -2.88 3.95
CA ILE A 12 -8.57 -2.41 3.00
C ILE A 12 -8.18 -2.80 1.58
N VAL A 13 -6.92 -2.58 1.18
CA VAL A 13 -6.41 -2.91 -0.15
C VAL A 13 -6.43 -4.42 -0.39
N ILE A 14 -5.98 -5.23 0.57
CA ILE A 14 -6.06 -6.70 0.49
C ILE A 14 -7.52 -7.16 0.39
N TYR A 15 -8.41 -6.62 1.22
CA TYR A 15 -9.83 -6.95 1.19
C TYR A 15 -10.47 -6.56 -0.14
N TRP A 16 -10.19 -5.37 -0.67
CA TRP A 16 -10.67 -4.94 -1.97
C TRP A 16 -10.16 -5.83 -3.09
N GLN A 17 -8.88 -6.21 -3.07
CA GLN A 17 -8.34 -7.14 -4.06
C GLN A 17 -9.02 -8.51 -4.00
N VAL A 18 -9.14 -9.11 -2.81
CA VAL A 18 -9.74 -10.45 -2.65
C VAL A 18 -11.23 -10.43 -2.97
N ALA A 19 -11.99 -9.46 -2.45
CA ALA A 19 -13.42 -9.36 -2.71
C ALA A 19 -13.72 -9.08 -4.19
N SER A 20 -12.88 -8.27 -4.84
CA SER A 20 -13.09 -7.93 -6.26
C SER A 20 -12.59 -9.02 -7.20
N SER A 21 -11.53 -9.75 -6.85
CA SER A 21 -11.03 -10.87 -7.67
C SER A 21 -12.03 -12.02 -7.74
N LEU A 22 -12.80 -12.26 -6.68
CA LEU A 22 -13.85 -13.28 -6.61
C LEU A 22 -15.14 -12.88 -7.37
N ASN A 23 -15.32 -11.60 -7.71
CA ASN A 23 -16.55 -11.07 -8.32
C ASN A 23 -16.29 -10.39 -9.68
N ARG A 24 -15.22 -10.77 -10.39
CA ARG A 24 -14.97 -10.25 -11.74
C ARG A 24 -16.03 -10.79 -12.71
N PRO A 25 -16.58 -9.97 -13.63
CA PRO A 25 -16.10 -8.63 -14.02
C PRO A 25 -16.74 -7.44 -13.27
N THR A 26 -17.73 -7.67 -12.41
CA THR A 26 -18.58 -6.60 -11.82
C THR A 26 -17.79 -5.57 -11.00
N LEU A 27 -16.70 -5.98 -10.36
CA LEU A 27 -15.87 -5.13 -9.50
C LEU A 27 -14.51 -4.77 -10.13
N GLU A 28 -14.40 -4.82 -11.45
CA GLU A 28 -13.13 -4.60 -12.16
C GLU A 28 -12.46 -3.26 -11.82
N SER A 29 -13.20 -2.15 -11.79
CA SER A 29 -12.64 -0.84 -11.44
C SER A 29 -12.02 -0.82 -10.04
N ILE A 30 -12.67 -1.47 -9.08
CA ILE A 30 -12.18 -1.56 -7.69
C ILE A 30 -10.96 -2.48 -7.64
N TYR A 31 -10.96 -3.58 -8.39
CA TYR A 31 -9.81 -4.46 -8.53
C TYR A 31 -8.59 -3.72 -9.10
N SER A 32 -8.77 -2.95 -10.16
CA SER A 32 -7.70 -2.13 -10.76
C SER A 32 -7.14 -1.10 -9.79
N ILE A 33 -8.00 -0.40 -9.04
CA ILE A 33 -7.59 0.54 -7.98
C ILE A 33 -6.76 -0.20 -6.91
N ALA A 34 -7.23 -1.36 -6.45
CA ALA A 34 -6.56 -2.11 -5.39
C ALA A 34 -5.22 -2.71 -5.86
N CYS A 35 -5.10 -3.11 -7.13
CA CYS A 35 -3.82 -3.47 -7.76
C CYS A 35 -2.83 -2.32 -7.74
N VAL A 36 -3.24 -1.13 -8.20
CA VAL A 36 -2.41 0.08 -8.19
C VAL A 36 -1.97 0.43 -6.76
N SER A 37 -2.90 0.43 -5.80
CA SER A 37 -2.60 0.75 -4.39
C SER A 37 -1.64 -0.25 -3.73
N SER A 38 -1.68 -1.53 -4.13
CA SER A 38 -0.77 -2.55 -3.60
C SER A 38 0.68 -2.28 -3.99
N TRP A 39 0.90 -1.93 -5.25
CA TRP A 39 2.23 -1.56 -5.74
C TRP A 39 2.73 -0.26 -5.09
N ALA A 40 1.86 0.72 -4.91
CA ALA A 40 2.20 1.93 -4.17
C ALA A 40 2.62 1.63 -2.73
N ALA A 41 1.88 0.75 -2.02
CA ALA A 41 2.24 0.34 -0.67
C ALA A 41 3.58 -0.40 -0.63
N LEU A 42 3.81 -1.35 -1.54
CA LEU A 42 5.06 -2.12 -1.62
C LEU A 42 6.26 -1.20 -1.87
N VAL A 43 6.20 -0.37 -2.92
CA VAL A 43 7.29 0.52 -3.31
C VAL A 43 7.53 1.58 -2.24
N SER A 44 6.48 2.19 -1.71
CA SER A 44 6.60 3.18 -0.63
C SER A 44 7.28 2.59 0.60
N PHE A 45 6.82 1.43 1.08
CA PHE A 45 7.40 0.79 2.26
C PHE A 45 8.88 0.47 2.07
N HIS A 46 9.27 -0.13 0.93
CA HIS A 46 10.66 -0.52 0.72
C HIS A 46 11.57 0.66 0.35
N THR A 47 11.01 1.76 -0.16
CA THR A 47 11.76 2.99 -0.40
C THR A 47 12.33 3.56 0.90
N VAL A 48 11.75 3.23 2.05
CA VAL A 48 12.26 3.68 3.36
C VAL A 48 13.69 3.24 3.61
N LEU A 49 14.13 2.10 3.08
CA LEU A 49 15.50 1.62 3.26
C LEU A 49 16.54 2.54 2.60
N PHE A 50 16.14 3.31 1.58
CA PHE A 50 16.98 4.28 0.91
C PHE A 50 16.89 5.68 1.53
N VAL A 51 15.71 6.05 2.04
CA VAL A 51 15.47 7.37 2.65
C VAL A 51 15.97 7.43 4.10
N ASP A 52 15.79 6.34 4.85
CA ASP A 52 16.15 6.21 6.26
C ASP A 52 16.39 4.73 6.60
N SER A 53 17.63 4.29 6.47
CA SER A 53 18.06 2.91 6.72
C SER A 53 17.80 2.41 8.15
N SER A 54 17.58 3.31 9.10
CA SER A 54 17.29 2.97 10.50
C SER A 54 15.79 2.88 10.81
N ALA A 55 14.91 3.25 9.88
CA ALA A 55 13.46 3.27 10.08
C ALA A 55 12.88 1.89 10.43
N HIS A 56 13.30 0.82 9.73
CA HIS A 56 12.83 -0.54 10.03
C HIS A 56 13.17 -0.97 11.45
N ARG A 57 14.38 -0.63 11.96
CA ARG A 57 14.76 -0.93 13.34
C ARG A 57 13.84 -0.20 14.31
N ARG A 58 13.66 1.11 14.16
CA ARG A 58 12.82 1.91 15.08
C ARG A 58 11.36 1.45 15.06
N LEU A 59 10.81 1.12 13.89
CA LEU A 59 9.47 0.57 13.76
C LEU A 59 9.35 -0.82 14.41
N ALA A 60 10.34 -1.70 14.20
CA ALA A 60 10.38 -3.02 14.81
C ALA A 60 10.44 -2.95 16.34
N ASP A 61 11.28 -2.07 16.89
CA ASP A 61 11.42 -1.83 18.33
C ASP A 61 10.11 -1.26 18.91
N HIS A 62 9.47 -0.32 18.22
CA HIS A 62 8.20 0.29 18.63
C HIS A 62 7.07 -0.75 18.79
N VAL A 63 7.03 -1.76 17.91
CA VAL A 63 6.01 -2.82 17.94
C VAL A 63 6.45 -4.06 18.69
N GLY A 64 7.65 -4.06 19.27
CA GLY A 64 8.22 -5.18 20.02
C GLY A 64 8.48 -6.43 19.17
N SER A 65 8.82 -6.26 17.88
CA SER A 65 9.10 -7.36 16.96
C SER A 65 10.60 -7.46 16.66
N PRO A 66 11.19 -8.67 16.57
CA PRO A 66 12.52 -8.84 16.01
C PRO A 66 12.61 -8.27 14.58
N LEU A 67 13.69 -7.56 14.27
CA LEU A 67 13.89 -6.89 12.98
C LEU A 67 13.75 -7.80 11.75
N PRO A 68 14.29 -9.05 11.73
CA PRO A 68 14.10 -9.95 10.60
C PRO A 68 12.62 -10.29 10.38
N ILE A 69 11.89 -10.58 11.47
CA ILE A 69 10.45 -10.90 11.41
C ILE A 69 9.67 -9.69 10.92
N PHE A 70 9.99 -8.49 11.41
CA PHE A 70 9.36 -7.25 10.98
C PHE A 70 9.57 -7.02 9.48
N SER A 71 10.82 -7.12 9.00
CA SER A 71 11.17 -6.79 7.61
C SER A 71 10.60 -7.81 6.64
N ILE A 72 10.77 -9.12 6.93
CA ILE A 72 10.24 -10.20 6.08
C ILE A 72 8.70 -10.21 6.12
N GLY A 73 8.11 -10.03 7.30
CA GLY A 73 6.65 -9.98 7.46
C GLY A 73 6.03 -8.86 6.63
N ASN A 74 6.58 -7.65 6.67
CA ASN A 74 6.10 -6.55 5.84
C ASN A 74 6.35 -6.79 4.35
N LEU A 75 7.51 -7.36 3.96
CA LEU A 75 7.76 -7.74 2.57
C LEU A 75 6.69 -8.71 2.06
N VAL A 76 6.34 -9.75 2.84
CA VAL A 76 5.31 -10.72 2.47
C VAL A 76 3.93 -10.07 2.40
N VAL A 77 3.55 -9.29 3.42
CA VAL A 77 2.23 -8.66 3.51
C VAL A 77 2.00 -7.65 2.38
N HIS A 78 3.03 -6.90 1.97
CA HIS A 78 2.93 -5.95 0.87
C HIS A 78 3.20 -6.58 -0.51
N GLY A 79 4.01 -7.64 -0.57
CA GLY A 79 4.39 -8.32 -1.81
C GLY A 79 3.34 -9.29 -2.32
N LEU A 80 2.63 -10.00 -1.43
CA LEU A 80 1.62 -10.97 -1.81
C LEU A 80 0.48 -10.38 -2.67
N PRO A 81 -0.11 -9.22 -2.33
CA PRO A 81 -1.08 -8.52 -3.19
C PRO A 81 -0.55 -8.20 -4.59
N CYS A 82 0.74 -7.85 -4.68
CA CYS A 82 1.39 -7.54 -5.95
C CYS A 82 1.58 -8.82 -6.80
N ALA A 83 1.96 -9.94 -6.17
CA ALA A 83 2.07 -11.23 -6.85
C ALA A 83 0.72 -11.71 -7.41
N VAL A 84 -0.37 -11.53 -6.64
CA VAL A 84 -1.73 -11.79 -7.13
C VAL A 84 -2.07 -10.93 -8.33
N ALA A 85 -1.75 -9.63 -8.30
CA ALA A 85 -1.98 -8.72 -9.41
C ALA A 85 -1.16 -9.07 -10.67
N VAL A 86 0.01 -9.71 -10.53
CA VAL A 86 0.80 -10.21 -11.66
C VAL A 86 0.19 -11.49 -12.23
N TYR A 87 -0.24 -12.41 -11.38
CA TYR A 87 -0.80 -13.70 -11.83
C TYR A 87 -2.23 -13.56 -12.39
N TYR A 88 -3.02 -12.65 -11.82
CA TYR A 88 -4.39 -12.33 -12.24
C TYR A 88 -4.50 -10.84 -12.58
N PRO A 89 -3.93 -10.37 -13.70
CA PRO A 89 -3.88 -8.95 -14.00
C PRO A 89 -5.28 -8.33 -14.19
N PRO A 90 -5.43 -7.04 -13.88
CA PRO A 90 -6.62 -6.27 -14.25
C PRO A 90 -6.86 -6.33 -15.77
N ASN A 91 -8.12 -6.34 -16.20
CA ASN A 91 -8.53 -6.30 -17.60
C ASN A 91 -8.12 -4.97 -18.23
N TYR A 92 -8.22 -3.89 -17.44
CA TYR A 92 -7.77 -2.57 -17.82
C TYR A 92 -7.09 -1.86 -16.65
N LEU A 93 -5.99 -1.20 -16.97
CA LEU A 93 -5.37 -0.18 -16.14
C LEU A 93 -5.42 1.12 -16.91
N ASN A 94 -6.00 2.15 -16.31
CA ASN A 94 -6.05 3.48 -16.90
C ASN A 94 -5.82 4.54 -15.83
N ILE A 95 -5.72 5.80 -16.27
CA ILE A 95 -5.47 6.92 -15.38
C ILE A 95 -6.53 7.06 -14.27
N TYR A 96 -7.78 6.66 -14.51
CA TYR A 96 -8.84 6.71 -13.50
C TYR A 96 -8.61 5.71 -12.37
N SER A 97 -8.03 4.54 -12.64
CA SER A 97 -7.59 3.61 -11.58
C SER A 97 -6.50 4.25 -10.71
N GLY A 98 -5.58 5.00 -11.31
CA GLY A 98 -4.54 5.74 -10.59
C GLY A 98 -5.11 6.88 -9.75
N ILE A 99 -6.03 7.69 -10.31
CA ILE A 99 -6.72 8.75 -9.58
C ILE A 99 -7.53 8.17 -8.41
N GLY A 100 -8.27 7.08 -8.63
CA GLY A 100 -9.03 6.40 -7.58
C GLY A 100 -8.11 5.90 -6.45
N ALA A 101 -6.94 5.35 -6.79
CA ALA A 101 -5.94 4.93 -5.82
C ALA A 101 -5.34 6.11 -5.04
N VAL A 102 -5.09 7.25 -5.69
CA VAL A 102 -4.68 8.50 -5.02
C VAL A 102 -5.75 8.98 -4.05
N ILE A 103 -7.02 9.02 -4.46
CA ILE A 103 -8.13 9.42 -3.58
C ILE A 103 -8.18 8.50 -2.37
N ALA A 104 -8.15 7.17 -2.57
CA ALA A 104 -8.16 6.20 -1.47
C ALA A 104 -6.97 6.41 -0.51
N GLN A 105 -5.76 6.61 -1.04
CA GLN A 105 -4.55 6.85 -0.25
C GLN A 105 -4.63 8.15 0.56
N VAL A 106 -5.14 9.23 -0.06
CA VAL A 106 -5.27 10.55 0.59
C VAL A 106 -6.37 10.51 1.65
N THR A 107 -7.54 9.94 1.34
CA THR A 107 -8.64 9.76 2.29
C THR A 107 -8.20 8.93 3.48
N TRP A 108 -7.45 7.85 3.28
CA TRP A 108 -6.91 7.06 4.38
C TRP A 108 -5.86 7.83 5.20
N GLY A 109 -4.94 8.52 4.54
CA GLY A 109 -3.92 9.32 5.23
C GLY A 109 -4.54 10.41 6.09
N LEU A 110 -5.59 11.06 5.58
CA LEU A 110 -6.36 12.12 6.24
C LEU A 110 -7.41 11.62 7.23
N ALA A 111 -7.70 10.32 7.27
CA ALA A 111 -8.63 9.78 8.24
C ALA A 111 -8.09 10.11 9.63
N GLN A 112 -8.84 10.89 10.42
CA GLN A 112 -8.47 11.17 11.80
C GLN A 112 -8.69 9.91 12.62
N THR A 113 -7.72 9.52 13.44
CA THR A 113 -7.96 8.48 14.45
C THR A 113 -9.01 9.01 15.43
N ILE A 114 -10.19 8.39 15.43
CA ILE A 114 -11.35 8.72 16.27
C ILE A 114 -11.04 8.57 17.79
N ASP A 115 -9.86 8.08 18.16
CA ASP A 115 -9.47 7.73 19.54
C ASP A 115 -8.45 8.69 20.22
N ASN A 116 -8.58 10.01 20.03
CA ASN A 116 -8.00 11.03 20.93
C ASN A 116 -6.49 10.91 21.29
N LYS A 117 -5.65 10.39 20.39
CA LYS A 117 -4.18 10.39 20.56
C LYS A 117 -3.49 11.21 19.47
N ALA A 118 -3.54 12.53 19.61
CA ALA A 118 -2.56 13.54 19.17
C ALA A 118 -1.87 13.41 17.79
N GLY A 119 -2.49 12.78 16.78
CA GLY A 119 -2.05 12.81 15.39
C GLY A 119 -3.03 13.60 14.53
N LEU A 120 -2.53 14.37 13.56
CA LEU A 120 -3.38 15.02 12.55
C LEU A 120 -3.74 14.05 11.42
N PHE A 121 -2.92 12.99 11.26
CA PHE A 121 -3.06 11.96 10.22
C PHE A 121 -2.91 10.56 10.85
N VAL A 122 -3.62 9.54 10.35
CA VAL A 122 -3.40 8.12 10.74
C VAL A 122 -1.93 7.69 10.57
N LEU A 123 -1.23 8.34 9.65
CA LEU A 123 0.19 8.15 9.38
C LEU A 123 1.10 8.55 10.54
N ASP A 124 0.68 9.51 11.39
CA ASP A 124 1.41 9.91 12.59
C ASP A 124 1.47 8.75 13.62
N GLU A 125 0.47 7.87 13.65
CA GLU A 125 0.47 6.68 14.51
C GLU A 125 1.32 5.56 13.91
N VAL A 126 1.17 5.28 12.61
CA VAL A 126 1.89 4.19 11.93
C VAL A 126 3.40 4.45 11.90
N TYR A 127 3.80 5.70 11.67
CA TYR A 127 5.19 6.12 11.57
C TYR A 127 5.65 6.93 12.78
N ALA A 128 4.99 6.80 13.93
CA ALA A 128 5.34 7.50 15.17
C ALA A 128 6.85 7.52 15.51
N PRO A 129 7.63 6.43 15.31
CA PRO A 129 9.06 6.46 15.60
C PRO A 129 9.93 7.01 14.46
N CYS A 130 9.35 7.50 13.36
CA CYS A 130 10.07 8.04 12.21
C CYS A 130 9.97 9.58 12.14
N PRO A 131 11.01 10.27 11.63
CA PRO A 131 10.91 11.69 11.35
C PRO A 131 9.78 12.00 10.35
N LYS A 132 9.06 13.11 10.56
CA LYS A 132 8.00 13.56 9.65
C LYS A 132 8.47 13.67 8.20
N LYS A 133 9.71 14.11 7.97
CA LYS A 133 10.32 14.19 6.63
C LYS A 133 10.33 12.83 5.94
N THR A 134 10.73 11.77 6.66
CA THR A 134 10.73 10.40 6.13
C THR A 134 9.32 10.00 5.72
N TRP A 135 8.35 10.17 6.62
CA TRP A 135 6.95 9.87 6.31
C TRP A 135 6.45 10.59 5.04
N TRP A 136 6.63 11.91 4.94
CA TRP A 136 6.22 12.68 3.76
C TRP A 136 6.89 12.17 2.48
N SER A 137 8.17 11.81 2.52
CA SER A 137 8.86 11.22 1.38
C SER A 137 8.21 9.89 0.96
N LEU A 138 7.91 9.00 1.90
CA LEU A 138 7.25 7.72 1.59
C LEU A 138 5.83 7.94 1.04
N TRP A 139 5.10 8.92 1.57
CA TRP A 139 3.76 9.22 1.10
C TRP A 139 3.78 9.78 -0.34
N ILE A 140 4.70 10.69 -0.65
CA ILE A 140 4.89 11.19 -2.02
C ILE A 140 5.24 10.06 -2.97
N VAL A 141 6.13 9.14 -2.57
CA VAL A 141 6.45 7.94 -3.37
C VAL A 141 5.20 7.12 -3.66
N ALA A 142 4.35 6.87 -2.66
CA ALA A 142 3.09 6.15 -2.87
C ALA A 142 2.18 6.87 -3.87
N LEU A 143 2.03 8.19 -3.76
CA LEU A 143 1.21 8.98 -4.69
C LEU A 143 1.75 8.94 -6.13
N VAL A 144 3.06 9.06 -6.30
CA VAL A 144 3.72 8.95 -7.61
C VAL A 144 3.49 7.56 -8.20
N VAL A 145 3.68 6.50 -7.42
CA VAL A 145 3.44 5.12 -7.90
C VAL A 145 1.98 4.93 -8.28
N ASN A 146 1.02 5.43 -7.49
CA ASN A 146 -0.40 5.36 -7.84
C ASN A 146 -0.70 5.99 -9.20
N LEU A 147 -0.06 7.11 -9.54
CA LEU A 147 -0.26 7.80 -10.81
C LEU A 147 0.46 7.13 -11.98
N LEU A 148 1.65 6.56 -11.76
CA LEU A 148 2.49 6.00 -12.81
C LEU A 148 2.19 4.53 -13.12
N TYR A 149 1.83 3.73 -12.11
CA TYR A 149 1.63 2.30 -12.27
C TYR A 149 0.61 1.93 -13.36
N PRO A 150 -0.52 2.64 -13.57
CA PRO A 150 -1.45 2.33 -14.65
C PRO A 150 -0.85 2.31 -16.06
N PHE A 151 0.29 2.99 -16.28
CA PHE A 151 0.97 3.05 -17.59
C PHE A 151 1.99 1.94 -17.82
N ILE A 152 2.41 1.24 -16.75
CA ILE A 152 3.47 0.23 -16.80
C ILE A 152 3.03 -1.14 -16.27
N GLY A 153 1.90 -1.20 -15.57
CA GLY A 153 1.37 -2.42 -14.99
C GLY A 153 0.83 -3.38 -16.07
N PRO A 154 0.97 -4.70 -15.87
CA PRO A 154 0.43 -5.68 -16.80
C PRO A 154 -1.11 -5.63 -16.79
N THR A 155 -1.71 -5.77 -17.96
CA THR A 155 -3.15 -5.97 -18.13
C THR A 155 -3.41 -7.33 -18.78
N ALA A 156 -4.62 -7.87 -18.62
CA ALA A 156 -5.00 -9.13 -19.25
C ALA A 156 -4.84 -9.10 -20.79
N ALA A 157 -5.03 -7.94 -21.42
CA ALA A 157 -4.82 -7.73 -22.85
C ALA A 157 -3.35 -7.87 -23.29
N VAL A 158 -2.39 -7.61 -22.40
CA VAL A 158 -0.95 -7.74 -22.66
C VAL A 158 -0.42 -9.12 -22.24
N ALA A 159 -1.02 -9.73 -21.21
CA ALA A 159 -0.59 -11.03 -20.68
C ALA A 159 -1.04 -12.23 -21.52
N ASN A 160 -2.11 -12.09 -22.31
CA ASN A 160 -2.59 -13.10 -23.26
C ASN A 160 -2.90 -12.44 -24.62
N PRO A 161 -1.89 -12.11 -25.44
CA PRO A 161 -2.13 -11.68 -26.80
C PRO A 161 -2.74 -12.87 -27.57
N ILE A 162 -3.99 -12.73 -28.02
CA ILE A 162 -4.61 -13.66 -28.96
C ILE A 162 -3.94 -13.48 -30.33
#